data_AF-A0A853EWM1-F1
#
_entry.id   AF-A0A853EWM1-F1
#
_cell.length_a   1.000
_cell.length_b   1.000
_cell.length_c   1.000
_cell.angle_alpha   90.00
_cell.angle_beta   90.00
_cell.angle_gamma   90.00
#
_symmetry.space_group_name_H-M   'P 1'
#
loop_
_entity.id
_entity.type
_entity.pdbx_description
1 polymer ?
#
loop_
_entity_poly.entity_id
_entity_poly.type
_entity_poly.pdbx_seq_one_letter_code
_entity_poly.pdbx_strand_id
1 'polypeptide(L)'
;MRTLAIVSVTSGAGASTLAALAFAATRDDARGAPGLFGTGGTGLVERCGGDEVNRVDPQSAIWDVGVCAAADALDLLRSGEVAVAVAAPATPLGTADALRLTAAIAEGDSALLARVAVVQTEVYGRQRGATLEKAPAGAVLRLPFDRALARPGSVPEDLRTLRRRTRAAVHAWRSYCGWALRS
;
A
#
# COMPACT_ATOMS: atom_id res chain seq x y z
N MET A 1 7.35 11.29 13.17
CA MET A 1 6.15 11.31 12.29
C MET A 1 6.13 9.97 11.62
N ARG A 2 5.09 9.19 11.89
CA ARG A 2 4.93 7.82 11.40
C ARG A 2 4.38 7.86 10.00
N THR A 3 5.11 7.31 9.05
CA THR A 3 4.74 7.39 7.63
C THR A 3 4.54 6.00 7.05
N LEU A 4 3.39 5.78 6.41
CA LEU A 4 3.19 4.66 5.50
C LEU A 4 3.48 5.13 4.08
N ALA A 5 4.67 4.79 3.57
CA ALA A 5 5.03 5.02 2.18
C ALA A 5 4.56 3.85 1.31
N ILE A 6 3.74 4.13 0.31
CA ILE A 6 3.23 3.16 -0.64
C ILE A 6 3.98 3.37 -1.94
N VAL A 7 4.86 2.43 -2.23
CA VAL A 7 5.67 2.40 -3.45
C VAL A 7 5.14 1.34 -4.38
N SER A 8 5.54 1.39 -5.64
CA SER A 8 5.22 0.38 -6.63
C SER A 8 6.44 0.00 -7.45
N VAL A 9 6.49 -1.27 -7.84
CA VAL A 9 7.54 -1.76 -8.74
C VAL A 9 7.29 -1.35 -10.20
N THR A 10 6.06 -0.95 -10.53
CA THR A 10 5.65 -0.55 -11.87
C THR A 10 4.36 0.26 -11.85
N SER A 11 4.09 0.99 -12.93
CA SER A 11 2.85 1.76 -13.07
C SER A 11 1.64 0.83 -13.14
N GLY A 12 0.50 1.28 -12.61
CA GLY A 12 -0.73 0.46 -12.57
C GLY A 12 -0.69 -0.72 -11.60
N ALA A 13 0.33 -0.83 -10.73
CA ALA A 13 0.38 -1.84 -9.67
C ALA A 13 -0.63 -1.60 -8.52
N GLY A 14 -1.36 -0.49 -8.53
CA GLY A 14 -2.42 -0.20 -7.56
C GLY A 14 -1.97 0.56 -6.30
N ALA A 15 -0.81 1.22 -6.32
CA ALA A 15 -0.34 2.06 -5.21
C ALA A 15 -1.40 3.08 -4.74
N SER A 16 -1.97 3.86 -5.66
CA SER A 16 -3.02 4.84 -5.33
C SER A 16 -4.30 4.22 -4.78
N THR A 17 -4.68 3.02 -5.24
CA THR A 17 -5.81 2.28 -4.66
C THR A 17 -5.49 1.82 -3.24
N LEU A 18 -4.26 1.36 -2.96
CA LEU A 18 -3.84 1.01 -1.61
C LEU A 18 -3.78 2.22 -0.70
N ALA A 19 -3.30 3.37 -1.19
CA ALA A 19 -3.27 4.63 -0.47
C ALA A 19 -4.68 5.10 -0.10
N ALA A 20 -5.61 5.07 -1.06
CA ALA A 20 -7.02 5.40 -0.81
C ALA A 20 -7.67 4.43 0.18
N LEU A 21 -7.39 3.12 0.08
CA LEU A 21 -7.90 2.14 1.05
C LEU A 21 -7.30 2.31 2.45
N ALA A 22 -6.03 2.74 2.54
CA ALA A 22 -5.37 3.05 3.80
C ALA A 22 -5.99 4.29 4.44
N PHE A 23 -6.15 5.38 3.66
CA PHE A 23 -6.78 6.61 4.13
C PHE A 23 -8.23 6.39 4.54
N ALA A 24 -9.03 5.70 3.73
CA ALA A 24 -10.42 5.36 4.09
C ALA A 24 -10.53 4.52 5.37
N ALA A 25 -9.47 3.81 5.77
CA ALA A 25 -9.44 3.02 6.99
C ALA A 25 -9.03 3.80 8.23
N THR A 26 -8.39 4.96 8.05
CA THR A 26 -7.78 5.75 9.13
C THR A 26 -8.29 7.19 9.21
N ARG A 27 -9.09 7.64 8.25
CA ARG A 27 -9.65 9.01 8.19
C ARG A 27 -10.52 9.38 9.40
N ASP A 28 -11.11 8.39 10.07
CA ASP A 28 -11.96 8.58 11.25
C ASP A 28 -11.28 8.13 12.56
N ASP A 29 -9.95 7.99 12.57
CA ASP A 29 -9.22 7.65 13.81
C ASP A 29 -9.41 8.75 14.87
N ALA A 30 -9.51 8.37 16.14
CA ALA A 30 -9.68 9.31 17.26
C ALA A 30 -8.54 10.33 17.37
N ARG A 31 -7.34 10.01 16.85
CA ARG A 31 -6.19 10.92 16.78
C ARG A 31 -6.27 11.91 15.61
N GLY A 32 -7.20 11.71 14.68
CA GLY A 32 -7.32 12.47 13.44
C GLY A 32 -6.83 11.64 12.26
N ALA A 33 -7.19 12.06 11.05
CA ALA A 33 -6.76 11.42 9.82
C ALA A 33 -5.25 11.63 9.58
N PRO A 34 -4.52 10.65 9.04
CA PRO A 34 -3.14 10.88 8.61
C PRO A 34 -3.10 11.89 7.47
N GLY A 35 -2.03 12.70 7.40
CA GLY A 35 -1.78 13.55 6.24
C GLY A 35 -1.63 12.70 4.97
N LEU A 36 -2.31 13.08 3.89
CA LEU A 36 -2.27 12.36 2.62
C LEU A 36 -1.40 13.11 1.62
N PHE A 37 -0.34 12.46 1.14
CA PHE A 37 0.61 13.03 0.19
C PHE A 37 0.75 12.12 -1.02
N GLY A 38 0.93 12.69 -2.21
CA GLY A 38 1.16 11.91 -3.41
C GLY A 38 1.53 12.78 -4.60
N THR A 39 2.00 12.16 -5.67
CA THR A 39 2.25 12.87 -6.92
C THR A 39 0.90 13.24 -7.54
N GLY A 40 0.60 14.54 -7.67
CA GLY A 40 -0.74 15.06 -8.00
C GLY A 40 -1.37 14.59 -9.33
N GLY A 41 -0.68 13.77 -10.13
CA GLY A 41 -1.17 13.19 -11.38
C GLY A 41 -2.02 11.92 -11.23
N THR A 42 -2.15 11.34 -10.02
CA THR A 42 -2.75 9.99 -9.85
C THR A 42 -4.23 9.97 -9.50
N GLY A 43 -4.91 11.12 -9.42
CA GLY A 43 -6.32 11.17 -9.00
C GLY A 43 -6.55 10.67 -7.57
N LEU A 44 -5.52 10.72 -6.72
CA LEU A 44 -5.54 10.16 -5.36
C LEU A 44 -6.68 10.73 -4.51
N VAL A 45 -6.92 12.05 -4.57
CA VAL A 45 -8.01 12.72 -3.83
C VAL A 45 -9.38 12.19 -4.28
N GLU A 46 -9.60 12.08 -5.59
CA GLU A 46 -10.81 11.47 -6.16
C GLU A 46 -10.95 10.00 -5.70
N ARG A 47 -9.85 9.25 -5.73
CA ARG A 47 -9.82 7.85 -5.28
C ARG A 47 -10.16 7.70 -3.79
N CYS A 48 -9.83 8.69 -2.97
CA CYS A 48 -10.20 8.75 -1.55
C CYS A 48 -11.66 9.15 -1.32
N GLY A 49 -12.37 9.64 -2.34
CA GLY A 49 -13.69 10.24 -2.18
C GLY A 49 -13.63 11.62 -1.52
N GLY A 50 -12.56 12.36 -1.75
CA GLY A 50 -12.27 13.66 -1.11
C GLY A 50 -11.19 13.57 -0.03
N ASP A 51 -10.71 14.74 0.39
CA ASP A 51 -9.73 14.94 1.46
C ASP A 51 -10.35 15.59 2.72
N GLU A 52 -11.67 15.77 2.73
CA GLU A 52 -12.41 16.35 3.86
C GLU A 52 -12.37 15.45 5.10
N VAL A 53 -11.73 15.96 6.15
CA VAL A 53 -11.59 15.31 7.46
C VAL A 53 -11.79 16.33 8.57
N ASN A 54 -12.34 15.90 9.70
CA ASN A 54 -12.60 16.79 10.84
C ASN A 54 -11.31 17.32 11.49
N ARG A 55 -10.25 16.50 11.48
CA ARG A 55 -8.93 16.84 12.02
C ARG A 55 -7.86 16.00 11.35
N VAL A 56 -6.70 16.60 11.08
CA VAL A 56 -5.49 15.91 10.66
C VAL A 56 -4.60 15.62 11.86
N ASP A 57 -4.08 14.39 11.97
CA ASP A 57 -3.05 14.01 12.92
C ASP A 57 -1.67 14.47 12.41
N PRO A 58 -0.98 15.41 13.08
CA PRO A 58 0.33 15.89 12.63
C PRO A 58 1.44 14.85 12.81
N GLN A 59 1.17 13.72 13.47
CA GLN A 59 2.16 12.68 13.74
C GLN A 59 2.07 11.48 12.80
N SER A 60 1.11 11.46 11.87
CA SER A 60 0.96 10.34 10.92
C SER A 60 0.73 10.80 9.48
N ALA A 61 1.27 10.05 8.52
CA ALA A 61 1.18 10.35 7.10
C ALA A 61 1.06 9.09 6.23
N ILE A 62 0.32 9.20 5.12
CA ILE A 62 0.27 8.22 4.03
C ILE A 62 0.84 8.88 2.79
N TRP A 63 1.87 8.28 2.20
CA TRP A 63 2.54 8.77 1.00
C TRP A 63 2.32 7.81 -0.16
N ASP A 64 1.57 8.23 -1.18
CA ASP A 64 1.51 7.55 -2.48
C ASP A 64 2.73 8.00 -3.31
N VAL A 65 3.82 7.25 -3.18
CA VAL A 65 5.10 7.55 -3.84
C VAL A 65 5.04 7.17 -5.33
N GLY A 66 4.22 6.20 -5.71
CA GLY A 66 4.18 5.68 -7.06
C GLY A 66 5.37 4.77 -7.37
N VAL A 67 5.91 4.83 -8.60
CA VAL A 67 7.02 3.95 -9.01
C VAL A 67 8.30 4.38 -8.30
N CYS A 68 9.00 3.43 -7.67
CA CYS A 68 10.13 3.72 -6.80
C CYS A 68 11.28 2.73 -7.04
N ALA A 69 12.51 3.22 -7.10
CA ALA A 69 13.68 2.35 -7.16
C ALA A 69 14.00 1.76 -5.77
N ALA A 70 14.74 0.66 -5.73
CA ALA A 70 15.10 0.01 -4.47
C ALA A 70 15.97 0.91 -3.56
N ALA A 71 16.88 1.70 -4.16
CA ALA A 71 17.70 2.66 -3.43
C ALA A 71 16.84 3.74 -2.74
N ASP A 72 15.86 4.31 -3.46
CA ASP A 72 14.94 5.30 -2.90
C ASP A 72 14.07 4.71 -1.77
N ALA A 73 13.61 3.47 -1.93
CA ALA A 73 12.86 2.77 -0.88
C ALA A 73 13.71 2.51 0.37
N LEU A 74 15.00 2.19 0.19
CA LEU A 74 15.95 2.02 1.28
C LEU A 74 16.23 3.35 2.00
N ASP A 75 16.40 4.44 1.25
CA ASP A 75 16.60 5.78 1.82
C ASP A 75 15.37 6.27 2.59
N LEU A 76 14.16 5.99 2.09
CA LEU A 76 12.91 6.21 2.82
C LEU A 76 12.89 5.46 4.16
N LEU A 77 13.26 4.17 4.16
CA LEU A 77 13.31 3.38 5.40
C LEU A 77 14.34 3.92 6.39
N ARG A 78 15.50 4.38 5.92
CA ARG A 78 16.57 4.98 6.74
C ARG A 78 16.20 6.36 7.31
N SER A 79 15.25 7.07 6.69
CA SER A 79 14.87 8.43 7.09
C SER A 79 14.15 8.55 8.46
N GLY A 80 13.74 7.43 9.07
CA GLY A 80 13.12 7.43 10.40
C GLY A 80 11.98 6.44 10.55
N GLU A 81 10.85 6.86 11.12
CA GLU A 81 9.64 6.06 11.40
C GLU A 81 8.78 5.80 10.13
N VAL A 82 9.35 5.13 9.12
CA VAL A 82 8.69 4.88 7.82
C VAL A 82 8.38 3.39 7.62
N ALA A 83 7.13 2.99 7.50
CA ALA A 83 6.78 1.69 6.95
C ALA A 83 6.66 1.78 5.43
N VAL A 84 7.14 0.77 4.69
CA VAL A 84 7.05 0.74 3.22
C VAL A 84 6.14 -0.40 2.78
N ALA A 85 5.08 -0.08 2.04
CA ALA A 85 4.27 -1.05 1.33
C ALA A 85 4.62 -1.06 -0.15
N VAL A 86 5.11 -2.18 -0.64
CA VAL A 86 5.51 -2.40 -2.04
C VAL A 86 4.35 -3.01 -2.81
N ALA A 87 3.68 -2.20 -3.61
CA ALA A 87 2.65 -2.64 -4.55
C ALA A 87 3.31 -3.33 -5.75
N ALA A 88 2.96 -4.59 -5.99
CA ALA A 88 3.46 -5.36 -7.12
C ALA A 88 2.32 -6.12 -7.80
N PRO A 89 2.19 -6.08 -9.14
CA PRO A 89 1.22 -6.92 -9.82
C PRO A 89 1.48 -8.40 -9.49
N ALA A 90 0.43 -9.17 -9.26
CA ALA A 90 0.48 -10.61 -9.01
C ALA A 90 0.76 -11.38 -10.32
N THR A 91 1.89 -11.06 -10.97
CA THR A 91 2.40 -11.65 -12.20
C THR A 91 3.84 -12.14 -11.95
N PRO A 92 4.38 -13.04 -12.78
CA PRO A 92 5.77 -13.48 -12.61
C PRO A 92 6.77 -12.32 -12.60
N LEU A 93 6.57 -11.31 -13.46
CA LEU A 93 7.44 -10.14 -13.52
C LEU A 93 7.29 -9.25 -12.27
N GLY A 94 6.06 -8.94 -11.86
CA GLY A 94 5.82 -8.15 -10.65
C GLY A 94 6.36 -8.83 -9.39
N THR A 95 6.25 -10.15 -9.31
CA THR A 95 6.86 -10.96 -8.25
C THR A 95 8.39 -10.88 -8.28
N ALA A 96 9.02 -11.00 -9.45
CA ALA A 96 10.47 -10.90 -9.58
C ALA A 96 10.97 -9.50 -9.19
N ASP A 97 10.25 -8.45 -9.57
CA ASP A 97 10.64 -7.08 -9.23
C ASP A 97 10.45 -6.79 -7.74
N ALA A 98 9.38 -7.29 -7.11
CA ALA A 98 9.21 -7.20 -5.67
C ALA A 98 10.32 -7.94 -4.92
N LEU A 99 10.68 -9.15 -5.38
CA LEU A 99 11.80 -9.91 -4.81
C LEU A 99 13.12 -9.14 -4.93
N ARG A 100 13.45 -8.61 -6.11
CA ARG A 100 14.67 -7.79 -6.31
C ARG A 100 14.71 -6.59 -5.39
N LEU A 101 13.60 -5.88 -5.27
CA LEU A 101 13.50 -4.71 -4.38
C LEU A 101 13.74 -5.13 -2.92
N THR A 102 13.06 -6.18 -2.44
CA THR A 102 13.24 -6.64 -1.06
C THR A 102 14.63 -7.24 -0.79
N ALA A 103 15.26 -7.90 -1.78
CA ALA A 103 16.64 -8.37 -1.67
C ALA A 103 17.62 -7.20 -1.56
N ALA A 104 17.46 -6.16 -2.37
CA ALA A 104 18.29 -4.95 -2.30
C ALA A 104 18.15 -4.23 -0.94
N ILE A 105 16.94 -4.18 -0.37
CA ILE A 105 16.74 -3.70 1.01
C ILE A 105 17.48 -4.60 2.00
N ALA A 106 17.36 -5.93 1.86
CA ALA A 106 18.01 -6.90 2.74
C ALA A 106 19.55 -6.78 2.73
N GLU A 107 20.12 -6.58 1.55
CA GLU A 107 21.55 -6.36 1.34
C GLU A 107 22.02 -5.05 1.96
N GLY A 108 21.19 -4.00 1.90
CA GLY A 108 21.49 -2.69 2.49
C GLY A 108 21.37 -2.65 4.02
N ASP A 109 20.30 -3.26 4.56
CA ASP A 109 20.04 -3.49 5.99
C ASP A 109 18.84 -4.44 6.17
N SER A 110 19.12 -5.67 6.57
CA SER A 110 18.10 -6.72 6.73
C SER A 110 17.10 -6.45 7.87
N ALA A 111 17.45 -5.63 8.86
CA ALA A 111 16.52 -5.28 9.95
C ALA A 111 15.35 -4.42 9.45
N LEU A 112 15.57 -3.65 8.38
CA LEU A 112 14.53 -2.79 7.80
C LEU A 112 13.39 -3.57 7.16
N LEU A 113 13.61 -4.84 6.79
CA LEU A 113 12.57 -5.70 6.22
C LEU A 113 11.37 -5.89 7.14
N ALA A 114 11.55 -5.79 8.46
CA ALA A 114 10.46 -5.83 9.43
C ALA A 114 9.42 -4.72 9.22
N ARG A 115 9.82 -3.62 8.55
CA ARG A 115 8.96 -2.47 8.21
C ARG A 115 8.44 -2.49 6.78
N VAL A 116 8.76 -3.54 6.02
CA VAL A 116 8.34 -3.70 4.63
C VAL A 116 7.18 -4.69 4.53
N ALA A 117 6.13 -4.30 3.81
CA ALA A 117 5.10 -5.23 3.33
C ALA A 117 5.12 -5.30 1.81
N VAL A 118 4.99 -6.50 1.25
CA VAL A 118 4.74 -6.67 -0.19
C VAL A 118 3.24 -6.91 -0.38
N VAL A 119 2.60 -6.09 -1.21
CA VAL A 119 1.19 -6.22 -1.56
C VAL A 119 1.06 -6.64 -3.02
N GLN A 120 0.78 -7.92 -3.23
CA GLN A 120 0.53 -8.49 -4.55
C GLN A 120 -0.88 -8.14 -5.02
N THR A 121 -1.01 -7.28 -6.02
CA THR A 121 -2.28 -6.85 -6.58
C THR A 121 -2.63 -7.66 -7.83
N GLU A 122 -3.77 -8.35 -7.82
CA GLU A 122 -4.24 -9.02 -9.03
C GLU A 122 -4.77 -7.99 -10.02
N VAL A 123 -4.08 -7.87 -11.15
CA VAL A 123 -4.48 -7.00 -12.26
C VAL A 123 -5.30 -7.79 -13.30
N TYR A 124 -6.29 -7.13 -13.90
CA TYR A 124 -7.08 -7.64 -15.03
C TYR A 124 -7.79 -8.99 -14.81
N GLY A 125 -8.14 -9.34 -13.57
CA GLY A 125 -8.87 -10.58 -13.26
C GLY A 125 -8.08 -11.87 -13.51
N ARG A 126 -6.78 -11.80 -13.81
CA ARG A 126 -5.94 -12.98 -13.97
C ARG A 126 -5.58 -13.55 -12.60
N GLN A 127 -6.03 -14.77 -12.34
CA GLN A 127 -5.88 -15.47 -11.06
C GLN A 127 -4.60 -16.31 -10.93
N ARG A 128 -3.81 -16.45 -12.02
CA ARG A 128 -2.75 -17.47 -12.13
C ARG A 128 -1.34 -16.94 -11.90
N GLY A 129 -1.17 -15.97 -11.00
CA GLY A 129 0.15 -15.63 -10.47
C GLY A 129 0.50 -16.49 -9.26
N ALA A 130 1.74 -16.98 -9.19
CA ALA A 130 2.29 -17.57 -7.97
C ALA A 130 2.16 -16.55 -6.83
N THR A 131 1.56 -16.97 -5.71
CA THR A 131 1.61 -16.17 -4.48
C THR A 131 3.07 -16.09 -4.07
N LEU A 132 3.54 -14.88 -3.75
CA LEU A 132 4.79 -14.71 -3.03
C LEU A 132 4.55 -15.23 -1.61
N GLU A 133 4.81 -16.51 -1.38
CA GLU A 133 4.69 -17.08 -0.03
C GLU A 133 5.89 -16.70 0.86
N LYS A 134 7.00 -16.26 0.24
CA LYS A 134 8.27 -15.99 0.93
C LYS A 134 9.04 -14.84 0.27
N ALA A 135 8.51 -13.61 0.30
CA ALA A 135 9.39 -12.45 0.23
C ALA A 135 10.12 -12.33 1.59
N PRO A 136 11.36 -11.84 1.64
CA PRO A 136 12.04 -11.55 2.90
C PRO A 136 11.40 -10.38 3.68
N ALA A 137 10.23 -9.87 3.27
CA ALA A 137 9.49 -8.79 3.91
C ALA A 137 8.77 -9.23 5.19
N GLY A 138 8.53 -8.29 6.11
CA GLY A 138 7.81 -8.52 7.37
C GLY A 138 6.35 -8.94 7.16
N ALA A 139 5.75 -8.58 6.03
CA ALA A 139 4.44 -9.08 5.63
C ALA A 139 4.33 -9.28 4.11
N VAL A 140 3.57 -10.30 3.69
CA VAL A 140 3.12 -10.43 2.31
C VAL A 140 1.61 -10.54 2.26
N LEU A 141 1.00 -9.61 1.54
CA LEU A 141 -0.45 -9.50 1.36
C LEU A 141 -0.79 -9.73 -0.10
N ARG A 142 -1.98 -10.26 -0.36
CA ARG A 142 -2.52 -10.42 -1.70
C ARG A 142 -3.86 -9.72 -1.79
N LEU A 143 -3.99 -8.76 -2.70
CA LEU A 143 -5.23 -8.06 -3.01
C LEU A 143 -5.82 -8.64 -4.30
N PRO A 144 -6.90 -9.45 -4.21
CA PRO A 144 -7.53 -10.04 -5.38
C PRO A 144 -8.15 -9.00 -6.30
N PHE A 145 -8.34 -9.38 -7.57
CA PHE A 145 -8.98 -8.48 -8.52
C PHE A 145 -10.46 -8.35 -8.14
N ASP A 146 -10.89 -7.10 -8.04
CA ASP A 146 -12.27 -6.73 -7.80
C ASP A 146 -12.67 -5.59 -8.72
N ARG A 147 -13.81 -5.76 -9.41
CA ARG A 147 -14.31 -4.74 -10.34
C ARG A 147 -14.64 -3.44 -9.61
N ALA A 148 -15.10 -3.51 -8.37
CA ALA A 148 -15.42 -2.32 -7.59
C ALA A 148 -14.16 -1.50 -7.26
N LEU A 149 -13.00 -2.16 -7.07
CA LEU A 149 -11.71 -1.49 -6.87
C LEU A 149 -11.03 -1.03 -8.17
N ALA A 150 -11.43 -1.57 -9.32
CA ALA A 150 -10.89 -1.19 -10.62
C ALA A 150 -11.69 -0.07 -11.33
N ARG A 151 -12.90 0.24 -10.84
CA ARG A 151 -13.71 1.33 -11.38
C ARG A 151 -13.04 2.69 -11.07
N PRO A 152 -13.09 3.65 -12.02
CA PRO A 152 -12.77 5.05 -11.74
C PRO A 152 -13.65 5.63 -10.62
N GLY A 153 -13.23 6.76 -10.04
CA GLY A 153 -13.91 7.39 -8.90
C GLY A 153 -13.32 6.95 -7.56
N SER A 154 -14.11 6.99 -6.49
CA SER A 154 -13.69 6.63 -5.14
C SER A 154 -13.59 5.12 -4.91
N VAL A 155 -12.74 4.69 -3.97
CA VAL A 155 -12.82 3.33 -3.43
C VAL A 155 -14.15 3.13 -2.72
N PRO A 156 -14.76 1.94 -2.74
CA PRO A 156 -16.05 1.71 -2.09
C PRO A 156 -15.96 1.91 -0.58
N GLU A 157 -16.82 2.78 -0.04
CA GLU A 157 -16.99 2.95 1.40
C GLU A 157 -17.62 1.69 2.03
N ASP A 158 -18.68 1.18 1.41
CA ASP A 158 -19.32 -0.07 1.83
C ASP A 158 -18.57 -1.28 1.29
N LEU A 159 -17.75 -1.91 2.14
CA LEU A 159 -17.00 -3.13 1.82
C LEU A 159 -17.89 -4.34 1.51
N ARG A 160 -19.21 -4.29 1.76
CA ARG A 160 -20.14 -5.35 1.35
C ARG A 160 -20.28 -5.42 -0.17
N THR A 161 -19.99 -4.33 -0.88
CA THR A 161 -19.94 -4.28 -2.36
C THR A 161 -18.76 -5.05 -2.95
N LEU A 162 -17.73 -5.32 -2.14
CA LEU A 162 -16.57 -6.11 -2.55
C LEU A 162 -16.87 -7.61 -2.47
N ARG A 163 -16.20 -8.39 -3.33
CA ARG A 163 -16.20 -9.85 -3.22
C ARG A 163 -15.61 -10.26 -1.87
N ARG A 164 -16.11 -11.37 -1.29
CA ARG A 164 -15.69 -11.87 0.03
C ARG A 164 -14.17 -11.94 0.21
N ARG A 165 -13.46 -12.46 -0.78
CA ARG A 165 -11.99 -12.56 -0.77
C ARG A 165 -11.28 -11.20 -0.78
N THR A 166 -11.82 -10.25 -1.54
CA THR A 166 -11.29 -8.89 -1.62
C THR A 166 -11.51 -8.17 -0.29
N ARG A 167 -12.70 -8.32 0.29
CA ARG A 167 -13.00 -7.78 1.62
C ARG A 167 -12.03 -8.31 2.68
N ALA A 168 -11.75 -9.61 2.70
CA ALA A 168 -10.77 -10.20 3.61
C ALA A 168 -9.35 -9.61 3.39
N ALA A 169 -8.92 -9.46 2.14
CA ALA A 169 -7.64 -8.83 1.81
C ALA A 169 -7.59 -7.35 2.23
N VAL A 170 -8.68 -6.60 2.03
CA VAL A 170 -8.79 -5.21 2.48
C VAL A 170 -8.71 -5.14 4.01
N HIS A 171 -9.37 -6.03 4.75
CA HIS A 171 -9.21 -6.08 6.20
C HIS A 171 -7.77 -6.36 6.63
N ALA A 172 -7.07 -7.29 5.98
CA ALA A 172 -5.65 -7.54 6.26
C ALA A 172 -4.78 -6.30 5.98
N TRP A 173 -5.04 -5.61 4.87
CA TRP A 173 -4.39 -4.34 4.55
C TRP A 173 -4.66 -3.25 5.61
N ARG A 174 -5.91 -3.12 6.06
CA ARG A 174 -6.28 -2.18 7.14
C ARG A 174 -5.55 -2.46 8.44
N SER A 175 -5.43 -3.73 8.83
CA SER A 175 -4.67 -4.12 10.02
C SER A 175 -3.20 -3.72 9.90
N TYR A 176 -2.58 -3.93 8.74
CA TYR A 176 -1.21 -3.48 8.48
C TYR A 176 -1.07 -1.95 8.54
N CYS A 177 -1.98 -1.20 7.90
CA CYS A 177 -1.98 0.26 7.96
C CYS A 177 -2.08 0.78 9.41
N GLY A 178 -2.95 0.16 10.21
CA GLY A 178 -3.11 0.49 11.61
C GLY A 178 -1.85 0.21 12.44
N TRP A 179 -1.10 -0.85 12.14
CA TRP A 179 0.21 -1.10 12.74
C TRP A 179 1.24 -0.06 12.29
N ALA A 180 1.34 0.19 10.98
CA ALA A 180 2.32 1.09 10.38
C ALA A 180 2.19 2.55 10.84
N LEU A 181 0.96 3.01 11.10
CA LEU A 181 0.67 4.39 11.49
C LEU A 181 0.61 4.61 13.01
N ARG A 182 0.68 3.54 13.82
CA ARG A 182 0.61 3.63 15.30
C ARG A 182 1.83 3.11 16.03
N SER A 183 2.69 2.32 15.38
CA SER A 183 3.98 1.90 15.90
C SER A 183 4.96 3.04 15.71
#